data_AF-A0A3R9L2U1-F1
#
_entry.id   AF-A0A3R9L2U1-F1
#
_cell.length_a   1.000
_cell.length_b   1.000
_cell.length_c   1.000
_cell.angle_alpha   90.00
_cell.angle_beta   90.00
_cell.angle_gamma   90.00
#
_symmetry.space_group_name_H-M   'P 1'
#
loop_
_entity.id
_entity.type
_entity.pdbx_description
1 polymer ?
#
loop_
_entity_poly.entity_id
_entity_poly.type
_entity_poly.pdbx_seq_one_letter_code
_entity_poly.pdbx_strand_id
1 'polypeptide(L)'
;MSNKVKERRDAKIAKAVEAKNWDEVSRLLQQEQSNAERRDRYHHKRSLEESVSRNDGKRRERYEVVASPDLNPEEALILEELRQAIREAKASLSEIDSKIVEMVAEQGCSYKATARYISEHYKKMSDVTVKSHYFKALEKLASLLEDYR
;
A
#
# COMPACT_ATOMS: atom_id res chain seq x y z
N MET A 1 14.05 21.31 -11.72
CA MET A 1 12.92 22.26 -11.73
C MET A 1 13.09 23.21 -10.56
N SER A 2 13.33 24.50 -10.81
CA SER A 2 13.48 25.46 -9.72
C SER A 2 12.13 25.77 -9.06
N ASN A 3 12.09 25.78 -7.73
CA ASN A 3 10.88 26.05 -6.98
C ASN A 3 10.71 27.57 -6.84
N LYS A 4 9.88 28.16 -7.72
CA LYS A 4 9.56 29.61 -7.76
C LYS A 4 9.19 30.20 -6.40
N VAL A 5 8.66 29.40 -5.47
CA VAL A 5 8.32 29.83 -4.11
C VAL A 5 9.57 30.04 -3.25
N LYS A 6 10.56 29.15 -3.35
CA LYS A 6 11.85 29.27 -2.65
C LYS A 6 12.63 30.49 -3.14
N GLU A 7 12.73 30.66 -4.45
CA GLU A 7 13.42 31.82 -5.06
C GLU A 7 12.84 33.16 -4.58
N ARG A 8 11.51 33.27 -4.53
CA ARG A 8 10.82 34.47 -4.02
C ARG A 8 11.06 34.71 -2.53
N ARG A 9 11.12 33.64 -1.72
CA ARG A 9 11.41 33.74 -0.29
C ARG A 9 12.84 34.21 -0.08
N ASP A 10 13.81 33.61 -0.77
CA ASP A 10 15.23 33.92 -0.60
C ASP A 10 15.53 35.36 -1.05
N ALA A 11 14.88 35.83 -2.13
CA ALA A 11 14.94 37.24 -2.53
C ALA A 11 14.36 38.21 -1.47
N LYS A 12 13.30 37.80 -0.75
CA LYS A 12 12.73 38.60 0.36
C LYS A 12 13.64 38.60 1.59
N ILE A 13 14.30 37.47 1.88
CA ILE A 13 15.29 37.37 2.96
C ILE A 13 16.44 38.33 2.68
N ALA A 14 17.00 38.35 1.46
CA ALA A 14 18.07 39.27 1.08
C ALA A 14 17.68 40.73 1.32
N LYS A 15 16.48 41.14 0.88
CA LYS A 15 15.95 42.49 1.12
C LYS A 15 15.75 42.81 2.61
N ALA A 16 15.30 41.84 3.41
CA ALA A 16 15.11 42.01 4.84
C ALA A 16 16.44 42.15 5.58
N VAL A 17 17.49 41.43 5.15
CA VAL A 17 18.86 41.57 5.65
C VAL A 17 19.43 42.95 5.33
N GLU A 18 19.26 43.44 4.10
CA GLU A 18 19.67 44.79 3.70
C GLU A 18 18.98 45.86 4.55
N ALA A 19 17.69 45.66 4.86
CA ALA A 19 16.91 46.55 5.73
C ALA A 19 17.18 46.35 7.24
N LYS A 20 18.08 45.43 7.63
CA LYS A 20 18.34 45.01 9.03
C LYS A 20 17.08 44.58 9.80
N ASN A 21 16.07 44.10 9.09
CA ASN A 21 14.81 43.63 9.68
C ASN A 21 14.91 42.13 10.01
N TRP A 22 15.49 41.83 11.17
CA TRP A 22 15.73 40.46 11.62
C TRP A 22 14.45 39.69 11.95
N ASP A 23 13.38 40.37 12.36
CA ASP A 23 12.07 39.75 12.61
C ASP A 23 11.49 39.16 11.32
N GLU A 24 11.59 39.90 10.21
CA GLU A 24 11.15 39.42 8.90
C GLU A 24 12.03 38.28 8.38
N VAL A 25 13.35 38.33 8.60
CA VAL A 25 14.25 37.22 8.28
C VAL A 25 13.84 35.94 9.03
N SER A 26 13.65 36.04 10.35
CA SER A 26 13.23 34.91 11.17
C SER A 26 11.87 34.34 10.72
N ARG A 27 10.91 35.21 10.43
CA ARG A 27 9.58 34.82 9.94
C ARG A 27 9.63 34.08 8.60
N LEU A 28 10.47 34.55 7.66
CA LEU A 28 10.63 33.93 6.34
C LEU A 28 11.34 32.58 6.43
N LEU A 29 12.34 32.44 7.30
CA LEU A 29 13.00 31.16 7.56
C LEU A 29 12.04 30.12 8.16
N GLN A 30 11.15 30.54 9.06
CA GLN A 30 10.15 29.67 9.68
C GLN A 30 8.98 29.31 8.73
N GLN A 31 8.86 29.97 7.58
CA GLN A 31 7.67 29.88 6.72
C GLN A 31 7.35 28.46 6.24
N GLU A 32 8.37 27.64 5.91
CA GLU A 32 8.14 26.26 5.46
C GLU A 32 7.54 25.41 6.58
N GLN A 33 8.08 25.54 7.79
CA GLN A 33 7.59 24.84 8.97
C GLN A 33 6.15 25.27 9.32
N SER A 34 5.88 26.57 9.38
CA SER A 34 4.52 27.08 9.66
C SER A 34 3.49 26.61 8.62
N ASN A 35 3.88 26.49 7.35
CA ASN A 35 3.03 25.95 6.30
C ASN A 35 2.75 24.45 6.49
N ALA A 36 3.77 23.67 6.88
CA ALA A 36 3.62 22.25 7.18
C ALA A 36 2.64 22.04 8.36
N GLU A 37 2.84 22.76 9.47
CA GLU A 37 1.96 22.70 10.64
C GLU A 37 0.53 23.10 10.32
N ARG A 38 0.33 24.13 9.47
CA ARG A 38 -1.01 24.52 9.01
C ARG A 38 -1.70 23.40 8.23
N ARG A 39 -0.95 22.72 7.35
CA ARG A 39 -1.47 21.58 6.58
C ARG A 39 -1.79 20.39 7.50
N ASP A 40 -0.96 20.14 8.49
CA ASP A 40 -1.21 19.08 9.48
C ASP A 40 -2.46 19.35 10.31
N ARG A 41 -2.71 20.61 10.71
CA ARG A 41 -3.97 21.02 11.35
C ARG A 41 -5.19 20.84 10.45
N TYR A 42 -5.08 21.19 9.16
CA TYR A 42 -6.18 21.01 8.19
C TYR A 42 -6.58 19.53 8.04
N HIS A 43 -5.61 18.61 8.14
CA HIS A 43 -5.86 17.17 8.09
C HIS A 43 -6.05 16.53 9.47
N HIS A 44 -6.26 17.32 10.53
CA HIS A 44 -6.46 16.86 11.90
C HIS A 44 -5.38 15.87 12.39
N LYS A 45 -4.14 16.02 11.91
CA LYS A 45 -3.04 15.18 12.36
C LYS A 45 -2.71 15.49 13.81
N ARG A 46 -2.22 14.48 14.50
CA ARG A 46 -1.79 14.55 15.90
C ARG A 46 -0.36 14.06 16.01
N SER A 47 0.37 14.62 16.98
CA SER A 47 1.73 14.19 17.28
C SER A 47 1.71 12.77 17.85
N LEU A 48 2.71 11.97 17.48
CA LEU A 48 2.92 10.64 18.03
C LEU A 48 3.45 10.70 19.47
N GLU A 49 4.10 11.79 19.82
CA GLU A 49 4.60 12.15 21.15
C GLU A 49 3.50 12.75 22.05
N GLU A 50 2.27 12.90 21.54
CA GLU A 50 1.14 13.37 22.32
C GLU A 50 0.84 12.38 23.47
N SER A 51 0.73 12.89 24.70
CA SER A 51 0.34 12.09 25.86
C SER A 51 -1.10 11.59 25.70
N VAL A 52 -1.27 10.28 25.78
CA VAL A 52 -2.56 9.57 25.79
C VAL A 52 -2.82 8.88 27.13
N SER A 53 -2.11 9.34 28.16
CA SER A 53 -2.20 8.85 29.54
C SER A 53 -3.63 8.96 30.07
N ARG A 54 -4.09 7.92 30.79
CA ARG A 54 -5.38 7.95 31.50
C ARG A 54 -5.13 8.29 32.97
N ASN A 55 -6.19 8.38 33.77
CA ASN A 55 -6.10 8.58 35.23
C ASN A 55 -5.53 7.35 35.98
N ASP A 56 -4.77 6.47 35.30
CA ASP A 56 -4.10 5.29 35.85
C ASP A 56 -2.66 5.58 36.30
N GLY A 57 -2.20 6.83 36.20
CA GLY A 57 -0.86 7.26 36.62
C GLY A 57 0.27 6.82 35.70
N LYS A 58 -0.04 6.15 34.57
CA LYS A 58 0.96 5.72 33.59
C LYS A 58 1.10 6.75 32.49
N ARG A 59 2.31 7.29 32.32
CA ARG A 59 2.64 8.10 31.16
C ARG A 59 2.66 7.20 29.93
N ARG A 60 1.86 7.54 28.92
CA ARG A 60 1.83 6.86 27.62
C ARG A 60 1.82 7.88 26.52
N GLU A 61 2.65 7.69 25.51
CA GLU A 61 2.67 8.48 24.29
C GLU A 61 1.89 7.75 23.18
N ARG A 62 1.36 8.50 22.21
CA ARG A 62 0.47 7.96 21.18
C ARG A 62 1.12 6.83 20.38
N TYR A 63 2.41 6.90 20.08
CA TYR A 63 3.10 5.81 19.35
C TYR A 63 3.12 4.48 20.09
N GLU A 64 3.02 4.45 21.43
CA GLU A 64 3.01 3.20 22.20
C GLU A 64 1.71 2.40 22.01
N VAL A 65 0.65 3.09 21.58
CA VAL A 65 -0.69 2.51 21.44
C VAL A 65 -1.05 2.26 19.97
N VAL A 66 -0.39 2.97 19.05
CA VAL A 66 -0.55 2.74 17.61
C VAL A 66 0.18 1.45 17.26
N ALA A 67 -0.57 0.45 16.80
CA ALA A 67 0.00 -0.79 16.31
C ALA A 67 0.94 -0.53 15.13
N SER A 68 2.06 -1.26 15.09
CA SER A 68 2.93 -1.26 13.91
C SER A 68 2.14 -1.77 12.70
N PRO A 69 2.34 -1.19 11.50
CA PRO A 69 1.82 -1.78 10.27
C PRO A 69 2.53 -3.09 9.91
N ASP A 70 3.67 -3.40 10.55
CA ASP A 70 4.43 -4.61 10.29
C ASP A 70 3.75 -5.84 10.91
N LEU A 71 3.82 -6.96 10.20
CA LEU A 71 3.36 -8.24 10.71
C LEU A 71 4.20 -8.66 11.91
N ASN A 72 3.55 -9.12 12.96
CA ASN A 72 4.26 -9.80 14.03
C ASN A 72 4.81 -11.16 13.54
N PRO A 73 5.76 -11.80 14.24
CA PRO A 73 6.37 -13.04 13.78
C PRO A 73 5.38 -14.19 13.54
N GLU A 74 4.29 -14.26 14.31
CA GLU A 74 3.24 -15.26 14.17
C GLU A 74 2.40 -15.00 12.91
N GLU A 75 1.97 -13.76 12.69
CA GLU A 75 1.28 -13.33 11.48
C GLU A 75 2.14 -13.54 10.22
N ALA A 76 3.43 -13.25 10.31
CA ALA A 76 4.37 -13.48 9.22
C ALA A 76 4.52 -14.97 8.90
N LEU A 77 4.55 -15.84 9.93
CA LEU A 77 4.59 -17.29 9.76
C LEU A 77 3.31 -17.80 9.10
N ILE A 78 2.13 -17.40 9.60
CA ILE A 78 0.83 -17.77 9.03
C ILE A 78 0.75 -17.37 7.55
N LEU A 79 1.25 -16.18 7.20
CA LEU A 79 1.27 -15.71 5.82
C LEU A 79 2.18 -16.56 4.92
N GLU A 80 3.35 -16.97 5.41
CA GLU A 80 4.25 -17.86 4.68
C GLU A 80 3.68 -19.27 4.50
N GLU A 81 3.04 -19.82 5.53
CA GLU A 81 2.33 -21.11 5.46
C GLU A 81 1.20 -21.06 4.43
N LEU A 82 0.40 -19.98 4.45
CA LEU A 82 -0.65 -19.74 3.46
C LEU A 82 -0.09 -19.65 2.03
N ARG A 83 1.00 -18.90 1.83
CA ARG A 83 1.67 -18.81 0.52
C ARG A 83 2.15 -20.16 0.04
N GLN A 84 2.71 -20.97 0.94
CA GLN A 84 3.15 -22.32 0.62
C GLN A 84 1.97 -23.22 0.23
N ALA A 85 0.89 -23.21 1.00
CA ALA A 85 -0.32 -23.96 0.70
C ALA A 85 -0.93 -23.56 -0.65
N ILE A 86 -0.97 -22.26 -0.99
CA ILE A 86 -1.43 -21.77 -2.29
C ILE A 86 -0.53 -22.30 -3.42
N ARG A 87 0.80 -22.30 -3.25
CA ARG A 87 1.73 -22.83 -4.26
C ARG A 87 1.49 -24.31 -4.51
N GLU A 88 1.32 -25.10 -3.46
CA GLU A 88 1.05 -26.53 -3.55
C GLU A 88 -0.32 -26.82 -4.18
N ALA A 89 -1.36 -26.08 -3.77
CA ALA A 89 -2.69 -26.19 -4.34
C ALA A 89 -2.70 -25.85 -5.85
N LYS A 90 -2.00 -24.78 -6.26
CA LYS A 90 -1.83 -24.43 -7.68
C LYS A 90 -1.07 -25.50 -8.45
N ALA A 91 -0.06 -26.13 -7.86
CA ALA A 91 0.68 -27.23 -8.50
C ALA A 91 -0.20 -28.47 -8.76
N SER A 92 -1.31 -28.63 -8.03
CA SER A 92 -2.27 -29.70 -8.27
C SER A 92 -3.20 -29.46 -9.49
N LEU A 93 -3.24 -28.23 -10.02
CA LEU A 93 -4.04 -27.89 -11.20
C LEU A 93 -3.35 -28.37 -12.48
N SER A 94 -4.13 -28.52 -13.56
CA SER A 94 -3.54 -28.70 -14.88
C SER A 94 -2.76 -27.44 -15.28
N GLU A 95 -1.76 -27.58 -16.16
CA GLU A 95 -0.96 -26.44 -16.63
C GLU A 95 -1.83 -25.31 -17.20
N ILE A 96 -2.88 -25.67 -17.96
CA ILE A 96 -3.83 -24.72 -18.53
C ILE A 96 -4.66 -24.05 -17.43
N ASP A 97 -5.20 -24.81 -16.47
CA ASP A 97 -6.02 -24.26 -15.39
C ASP A 97 -5.19 -23.34 -14.49
N SER A 98 -3.97 -23.73 -14.16
CA SER A 98 -3.01 -22.95 -13.40
C SER A 98 -2.72 -21.62 -14.11
N LYS A 99 -2.49 -21.65 -15.43
CA LYS A 99 -2.24 -20.44 -16.22
C LYS A 99 -3.48 -19.53 -16.30
N ILE A 100 -4.67 -20.11 -16.44
CA ILE A 100 -5.93 -19.37 -16.42
C ILE A 100 -6.11 -18.64 -15.08
N VAL A 101 -5.87 -19.32 -13.96
CA VAL A 101 -5.96 -18.71 -12.62
C VAL A 101 -4.95 -17.57 -12.46
N GLU A 102 -3.70 -17.77 -12.86
CA GLU A 102 -2.66 -16.72 -12.82
C GLU A 102 -3.10 -15.46 -13.60
N MET A 103 -3.54 -15.63 -14.85
CA MET A 103 -3.93 -14.50 -15.68
C MET A 103 -5.18 -13.78 -15.15
N VAL A 104 -6.20 -14.50 -14.68
CA VAL A 104 -7.46 -13.90 -14.26
C VAL A 104 -7.38 -13.32 -12.85
N ALA A 105 -6.87 -14.08 -11.88
CA ALA A 105 -6.89 -13.70 -10.47
C ALA A 105 -5.70 -12.82 -10.07
N GLU A 106 -4.49 -13.12 -10.56
CA GLU A 106 -3.27 -12.43 -10.13
C GLU A 106 -2.95 -11.22 -11.03
N GLN A 107 -3.14 -11.37 -12.35
CA GLN A 107 -2.85 -10.32 -13.33
C GLN A 107 -4.09 -9.46 -13.69
N GLY A 108 -5.29 -9.88 -13.30
CA GLY A 108 -6.53 -9.15 -13.57
C GLY A 108 -6.95 -9.12 -15.05
N CYS A 109 -6.51 -10.09 -15.85
CA CYS A 109 -6.86 -10.17 -17.27
C CYS A 109 -8.34 -10.54 -17.48
N SER A 110 -8.95 -9.98 -18.51
CA SER A 110 -10.30 -10.38 -18.95
C SER A 110 -10.30 -11.80 -19.55
N TYR A 111 -11.42 -12.53 -19.43
CA TYR A 111 -11.56 -13.86 -20.02
C TYR A 111 -11.27 -13.90 -21.53
N LYS A 112 -11.58 -12.83 -22.26
CA LYS A 112 -11.31 -12.71 -23.70
C LYS A 112 -9.81 -12.61 -23.98
N ALA A 113 -9.08 -11.84 -23.18
CA ALA A 113 -7.62 -11.73 -23.29
C ALA A 113 -6.94 -13.07 -22.93
N THR A 114 -7.39 -13.71 -21.85
CA THR A 114 -6.91 -15.03 -21.43
C THR A 114 -7.19 -16.10 -22.50
N ALA A 115 -8.39 -16.11 -23.11
CA ALA A 115 -8.73 -17.06 -24.17
C ALA A 115 -7.85 -16.92 -25.41
N ARG A 116 -7.48 -15.68 -25.79
CA ARG A 116 -6.53 -15.44 -26.88
C ARG A 116 -5.16 -16.04 -26.54
N TYR A 117 -4.61 -15.71 -25.38
CA TYR A 117 -3.31 -16.24 -24.94
C TYR A 117 -3.28 -17.77 -24.85
N ILE A 118 -4.30 -18.37 -24.22
CA ILE A 118 -4.38 -19.84 -24.08
C ILE A 118 -4.52 -20.51 -25.45
N SER A 119 -5.26 -19.91 -26.38
CA SER A 119 -5.39 -20.44 -27.74
C SER A 119 -4.10 -20.37 -28.55
N GLU A 120 -3.25 -19.38 -28.28
CA GLU A 120 -1.95 -19.19 -28.96
C GLU A 120 -0.88 -20.14 -28.42
N HIS A 121 -0.86 -20.39 -27.11
CA HIS A 121 0.21 -21.14 -26.45
C HIS A 121 -0.13 -22.59 -26.10
N TYR A 122 -1.42 -22.95 -26.03
CA TYR A 122 -1.86 -24.27 -25.59
C TYR A 122 -2.87 -24.88 -26.57
N LYS A 123 -4.16 -24.64 -26.35
CA LYS A 123 -5.25 -25.22 -27.11
C LYS A 123 -6.31 -24.17 -27.37
N LYS A 124 -6.83 -24.16 -28.59
CA LYS A 124 -7.90 -23.25 -29.00
C LYS A 124 -9.10 -23.34 -28.05
N MET A 125 -9.45 -22.21 -27.45
CA MET A 125 -10.45 -22.11 -26.40
C MET A 125 -11.22 -20.78 -26.52
N SER A 126 -12.53 -20.80 -26.29
CA SER A 126 -13.33 -19.57 -26.19
C SER A 126 -13.25 -18.98 -24.79
N ASP A 127 -13.62 -17.71 -24.66
CA ASP A 127 -13.77 -17.00 -23.39
C ASP A 127 -14.78 -17.69 -22.45
N VAL A 128 -15.87 -18.24 -22.98
CA VAL A 128 -16.84 -19.04 -22.22
C VAL A 128 -16.19 -20.29 -21.64
N THR A 129 -15.37 -21.00 -22.42
CA THR A 129 -14.68 -22.20 -21.95
C THR A 129 -13.60 -21.84 -20.93
N VAL A 130 -12.84 -20.76 -21.13
CA VAL A 130 -11.89 -20.25 -20.12
C VAL A 130 -12.60 -19.95 -18.80
N LYS A 131 -13.76 -19.28 -18.84
CA LYS A 131 -14.56 -19.00 -17.65
C LYS A 131 -14.99 -20.28 -16.93
N SER A 132 -15.37 -21.32 -17.68
CA SER A 132 -15.72 -22.64 -17.11
C SER A 132 -14.51 -23.30 -16.43
N HIS A 133 -13.35 -23.31 -17.09
CA HIS A 133 -12.09 -23.81 -16.52
C HIS A 133 -11.69 -23.05 -15.25
N TYR A 134 -11.79 -21.71 -15.28
CA TYR A 134 -11.49 -20.87 -14.14
C TYR A 134 -12.34 -21.22 -12.92
N PHE A 135 -13.67 -21.36 -13.08
CA PHE A 135 -14.51 -21.72 -11.94
C PHE A 135 -14.25 -23.13 -11.41
N LYS A 136 -14.03 -24.12 -12.28
CA LYS A 136 -13.66 -25.48 -11.84
C LYS A 136 -12.32 -25.49 -11.09
N ALA A 137 -11.35 -24.70 -11.55
CA ALA A 137 -10.08 -24.54 -10.87
C ALA A 137 -10.29 -23.89 -9.49
N LEU A 138 -11.13 -22.86 -9.39
CA LEU A 138 -11.46 -22.23 -8.12
C LEU A 138 -12.19 -23.17 -7.15
N GLU A 139 -13.12 -23.99 -7.62
CA GLU A 139 -13.79 -24.99 -6.79
C GLU A 139 -12.78 -26.01 -6.22
N LYS A 140 -11.86 -26.49 -7.07
CA LYS A 140 -10.79 -27.40 -6.62
C LYS A 140 -9.86 -26.73 -5.61
N LEU A 141 -9.40 -25.51 -5.90
CA LEU A 141 -8.55 -24.76 -4.96
C LEU A 141 -9.28 -24.47 -3.64
N ALA A 142 -10.58 -24.15 -3.67
CA ALA A 142 -11.37 -23.90 -2.47
C ALA A 142 -11.42 -25.13 -1.55
N SER A 143 -11.57 -26.34 -2.11
CA SER A 143 -11.52 -27.58 -1.33
C SER A 143 -10.14 -27.88 -0.74
N LEU A 144 -9.06 -27.45 -1.39
CA LEU A 144 -7.68 -27.68 -0.94
C LEU A 144 -7.21 -26.65 0.10
N LEU A 145 -7.87 -25.49 0.14
CA LEU A 145 -7.51 -24.37 1.01
C LEU A 145 -8.62 -24.09 2.05
N GLU A 146 -9.50 -25.06 2.31
CA GLU A 146 -10.62 -24.92 3.26
C GLU A 146 -10.11 -24.63 4.67
N ASP A 147 -8.99 -25.24 5.07
CA ASP A 147 -8.36 -25.03 6.37
C ASP A 147 -7.80 -23.61 6.58
N TYR A 148 -7.66 -22.83 5.50
CA TYR A 148 -7.13 -21.46 5.53
C TYR A 148 -8.22 -20.40 5.30
N ARG A 149 -9.49 -20.79 5.35
CA ARG A 149 -10.65 -19.94 5.02
C ARG A 149 -11.30 -19.34 6.26
#